data_AF-A0A518BPT1-F1
#
_entry.id   AF-A0A518BPT1-F1
#
_cell.length_a   1.000
_cell.length_b   1.000
_cell.length_c   1.000
_cell.angle_alpha   90.00
_cell.angle_beta   90.00
_cell.angle_gamma   90.00
#
_symmetry.space_group_name_H-M   'P 1'
#
loop_
_entity.id
_entity.type
_entity.pdbx_description
1 polymer ?
#
loop_
_entity_poly.entity_id
_entity_poly.type
_entity_poly.pdbx_seq_one_letter_code
_entity_poly.pdbx_strand_id
1 'polypeptide(L)'
;MIKRLLIANRGEIALRVIRTAREMGIESVAIYSDPDRSALHTRFAELAYPLGGSTPAQSYLDVDKVLAAAEATGADAVHPGYGFLAENAGFAERVIAAGLTWVGPPPDAIRGMGDKIGSRQLMRAAGVPIVPGLAEPVADANAAVEAAKDIGYPICLKASAGGGGKGIRIVREESEMASAFTQASAEAQAAFGDGRMYPERYLDNPRHVEIQVMFDAHGNGVHFGERECSIQRRHQKLVEECPSPVITPELREQMGEAALQAGRAVGYQGAGTVEFLYSKGEFFFLEMNTRLQVEHPVTEMVTGVDLVREQLRVASGEPLGYDQSAISMHGWSIEVRINAEDPVAGFLPSTGTISNLRLPGGPWVRIDSALYRGMEVGLNYDPMLAKLIVWGPDRASAIARMTRALQELNVGGVSTGAPAALRVLSEAKFRSGDYDTHFLESLDMSEDVLGLSGVAAAVATVHRWQLARRSALAPTAGRREAWTNRARIQHTRYPLPSSSPGAEPGGNQ
;
A
#
# COMPACT_ATOMS: atom_id res chain seq x y z
N MET A 1 26.94 2.69 10.80
CA MET A 1 26.01 3.53 10.02
C MET A 1 26.02 3.07 8.58
N ILE A 2 24.82 2.87 8.05
CA ILE A 2 24.57 2.49 6.65
C ILE A 2 25.14 3.56 5.72
N LYS A 3 25.88 3.16 4.69
CA LYS A 3 26.41 4.08 3.68
C LYS A 3 25.73 3.89 2.32
N ARG A 4 25.39 2.64 1.97
CA ARG A 4 24.76 2.30 0.70
C ARG A 4 23.63 1.30 0.91
N LEU A 5 22.41 1.78 0.71
CA LEU A 5 21.18 1.04 0.95
C LEU A 5 20.60 0.48 -0.35
N LEU A 6 20.49 -0.85 -0.45
CA LEU A 6 19.68 -1.47 -1.50
C LEU A 6 18.21 -1.51 -1.07
N ILE A 7 17.33 -0.99 -1.91
CA ILE A 7 15.88 -1.09 -1.68
C ILE A 7 15.35 -2.29 -2.47
N ALA A 8 15.01 -3.37 -1.75
CA ALA A 8 14.48 -4.61 -2.32
C ALA A 8 12.97 -4.50 -2.61
N ASN A 9 12.58 -3.44 -3.31
CA ASN A 9 11.19 -3.13 -3.63
C ASN A 9 11.09 -2.25 -4.89
N ARG A 10 9.88 -1.79 -5.22
CA ARG A 10 9.56 -0.97 -6.40
C ARG A 10 8.57 0.13 -6.06
N GLY A 11 8.23 0.94 -7.06
CA GLY A 11 7.09 1.86 -6.98
C GLY A 11 7.24 2.95 -5.93
N GLU A 12 6.13 3.30 -5.27
CA GLU A 12 6.09 4.45 -4.35
C GLU A 12 6.97 4.23 -3.12
N ILE A 13 6.95 3.03 -2.53
CA ILE A 13 7.72 2.76 -1.31
C ILE A 13 9.23 2.80 -1.58
N ALA A 14 9.67 2.34 -2.75
CA ALA A 14 11.06 2.48 -3.13
C ALA A 14 11.47 3.96 -3.20
N LEU A 15 10.64 4.81 -3.81
CA LEU A 15 10.87 6.26 -3.83
C LEU A 15 10.84 6.89 -2.43
N ARG A 16 9.91 6.48 -1.57
CA ARG A 16 9.80 6.94 -0.19
C ARG A 16 11.09 6.67 0.59
N VAL A 17 11.67 5.48 0.44
CA VAL A 17 12.94 5.09 1.08
C VAL A 17 14.12 5.84 0.45
N ILE A 18 14.18 5.95 -0.89
CA ILE A 18 15.22 6.71 -1.60
C ILE A 18 15.27 8.17 -1.14
N ARG A 19 14.11 8.80 -0.94
CA ARG A 19 14.02 10.20 -0.47
C ARG A 19 14.67 10.36 0.91
N THR A 20 14.28 9.53 1.89
CA THR A 20 14.88 9.60 3.23
C THR A 20 16.36 9.23 3.22
N ALA A 21 16.75 8.18 2.49
CA ALA A 21 18.17 7.81 2.36
C ALA A 21 19.00 8.99 1.84
N ARG A 22 18.53 9.68 0.79
CA ARG A 22 19.20 10.87 0.26
C ARG A 22 19.30 12.01 1.26
N GLU A 23 18.23 12.31 2.00
CA GLU A 23 18.26 13.32 3.07
C GLU A 23 19.22 12.97 4.21
N MET A 24 19.47 11.68 4.42
CA MET A 24 20.44 11.16 5.39
C MET A 24 21.87 11.06 4.83
N GLY A 25 22.08 11.37 3.55
CA GLY A 25 23.37 11.21 2.88
C GLY A 25 23.77 9.75 2.63
N ILE A 26 22.79 8.84 2.58
CA ILE A 26 22.96 7.42 2.27
C ILE A 26 22.75 7.22 0.76
N GLU A 27 23.69 6.55 0.09
CA GLU A 27 23.56 6.22 -1.33
C GLU A 27 22.49 5.14 -1.52
N SER A 28 21.55 5.35 -2.45
CA SER A 28 20.47 4.40 -2.70
C SER A 28 20.72 3.55 -3.95
N VAL A 29 20.40 2.25 -3.85
CA VAL A 29 20.42 1.30 -4.95
C VAL A 29 19.00 0.78 -5.20
N ALA A 30 18.45 1.10 -6.36
CA ALA A 30 17.20 0.51 -6.84
C ALA A 30 17.46 -0.81 -7.58
N ILE A 31 16.59 -1.79 -7.40
CA ILE A 31 16.53 -2.98 -8.27
C ILE A 31 15.28 -2.94 -9.15
N TYR A 32 15.35 -3.55 -10.33
CA TYR A 32 14.22 -3.54 -11.25
C TYR A 32 14.10 -4.76 -12.15
N SER A 33 12.85 -5.12 -12.43
CA SER A 33 12.44 -6.06 -13.48
C SER A 33 12.42 -5.38 -14.85
N ASP A 34 12.27 -6.15 -15.93
CA ASP A 34 12.22 -5.57 -17.28
C ASP A 34 11.07 -4.55 -17.48
N PRO A 35 9.83 -4.79 -16.99
CA PRO A 35 8.76 -3.78 -17.04
C PRO A 35 9.06 -2.49 -16.27
N ASP A 36 9.85 -2.56 -15.20
CA ASP A 36 10.16 -1.41 -14.35
C ASP A 36 11.43 -0.65 -14.77
N ARG A 37 12.03 -0.98 -15.93
CA ARG A 37 13.24 -0.33 -16.44
C ARG A 37 13.15 1.19 -16.46
N SER A 38 11.99 1.73 -16.80
CA SER A 38 11.73 3.17 -16.90
C SER A 38 11.00 3.76 -15.67
N ALA A 39 10.78 2.95 -14.63
CA ALA A 39 10.06 3.37 -13.44
C ALA A 39 10.78 4.52 -12.71
N LEU A 40 10.04 5.29 -11.92
CA LEU A 40 10.64 6.44 -11.24
C LEU A 40 11.68 6.01 -10.20
N HIS A 41 11.47 4.92 -9.45
CA HIS A 41 12.43 4.50 -8.43
C HIS A 41 13.80 4.15 -9.02
N THR A 42 13.86 3.62 -10.26
CA THR A 42 15.13 3.33 -10.96
C THR A 42 15.85 4.60 -11.41
N ARG A 43 15.09 5.64 -11.79
CA ARG A 43 15.62 6.92 -12.26
C ARG A 43 16.05 7.84 -11.12
N PHE A 44 15.48 7.66 -9.93
CA PHE A 44 15.72 8.50 -8.77
C PHE A 44 16.78 7.94 -7.82
N ALA A 45 17.10 6.64 -7.84
CA ALA A 45 18.19 6.10 -7.04
C ALA A 45 19.56 6.54 -7.58
N GLU A 46 20.60 6.53 -6.74
CA GLU A 46 21.98 6.79 -7.16
C GLU A 46 22.49 5.70 -8.10
N LEU A 47 22.12 4.44 -7.85
CA LEU A 47 22.40 3.29 -8.71
C LEU A 47 21.11 2.50 -9.00
N ALA A 48 21.04 1.88 -10.18
CA ALA A 48 19.95 0.99 -10.55
C ALA A 48 20.49 -0.33 -11.15
N TYR A 49 20.05 -1.47 -10.61
CA TYR A 49 20.53 -2.79 -11.01
C TYR A 49 19.39 -3.65 -11.62
N PRO A 50 19.55 -4.19 -12.85
CA PRO A 50 18.53 -5.04 -13.46
C PRO A 50 18.55 -6.46 -12.87
N LEU A 51 17.38 -6.94 -12.43
CA LEU A 51 17.16 -8.35 -12.06
C LEU A 51 16.77 -9.21 -13.28
N GLY A 52 16.25 -8.56 -14.32
CA GLY A 52 15.58 -9.19 -15.46
C GLY A 52 14.25 -9.84 -15.08
N GLY A 53 13.56 -10.39 -16.07
CA GLY A 53 12.27 -11.06 -15.87
C GLY A 53 11.10 -10.07 -15.82
N SER A 54 9.88 -10.61 -15.89
CA SER A 54 8.65 -9.80 -16.02
C SER A 54 7.62 -10.02 -14.92
N THR A 55 7.84 -11.00 -14.04
CA THR A 55 6.95 -11.32 -12.92
C THR A 55 7.69 -11.14 -11.60
N PRO A 56 6.98 -10.94 -10.47
CA PRO A 56 7.58 -10.92 -9.14
C PRO A 56 8.49 -12.14 -8.87
N ALA A 57 8.03 -13.36 -9.18
CA ALA A 57 8.78 -14.59 -8.97
C ALA A 57 10.10 -14.66 -9.74
N GLN A 58 10.14 -14.07 -10.94
CA GLN A 58 11.36 -14.01 -11.77
C GLN A 58 12.30 -12.86 -11.38
N SER A 59 11.86 -11.94 -10.50
CA SER A 59 12.55 -10.68 -10.20
C SER A 59 12.57 -10.37 -8.70
N TYR A 60 11.63 -9.57 -8.21
CA TYR A 60 11.61 -9.04 -6.84
C TYR A 60 11.49 -10.10 -5.72
N LEU A 61 11.02 -11.30 -6.02
CA LEU A 61 10.93 -12.43 -5.07
C LEU A 61 12.11 -13.40 -5.20
N ASP A 62 13.02 -13.18 -6.14
CA ASP A 62 14.21 -14.02 -6.33
C ASP A 62 15.33 -13.54 -5.40
N VAL A 63 15.42 -14.19 -4.23
CA VAL A 63 16.37 -13.87 -3.17
C VAL A 63 17.81 -13.84 -3.68
N ASP A 64 18.20 -14.81 -4.53
CA ASP A 64 19.58 -14.92 -4.99
C ASP A 64 19.93 -13.75 -5.92
N LYS A 65 19.00 -13.31 -6.78
CA LYS A 65 19.20 -12.11 -7.60
C LYS A 65 19.31 -10.84 -6.78
N VAL A 66 18.49 -10.69 -5.73
CA VAL A 66 18.53 -9.51 -4.85
C VAL A 66 19.88 -9.44 -4.11
N LEU A 67 20.38 -10.57 -3.61
CA LEU A 67 21.68 -10.62 -2.93
C LEU A 67 22.85 -10.40 -3.90
N ALA A 68 22.79 -10.97 -5.11
CA ALA A 68 23.77 -10.70 -6.15
C ALA A 68 23.80 -9.21 -6.55
N ALA A 69 22.64 -8.55 -6.58
CA ALA A 69 22.56 -7.10 -6.81
C ALA A 69 23.20 -6.30 -5.65
N ALA A 70 22.97 -6.71 -4.39
CA ALA A 70 23.59 -6.08 -3.23
C ALA A 70 25.12 -6.19 -3.28
N GLU A 71 25.63 -7.39 -3.57
CA GLU A 71 27.07 -7.66 -3.72
C GLU A 71 27.68 -6.84 -4.87
N ALA A 72 27.09 -6.91 -6.07
CA ALA A 72 27.61 -6.24 -7.27
C ALA A 72 27.61 -4.70 -7.14
N THR A 73 26.71 -4.14 -6.35
CA THR A 73 26.62 -2.69 -6.11
C THR A 73 27.34 -2.25 -4.84
N GLY A 74 27.88 -3.18 -4.03
CA GLY A 74 28.53 -2.88 -2.77
C GLY A 74 27.60 -2.25 -1.73
N ALA A 75 26.32 -2.60 -1.75
CA ALA A 75 25.39 -2.18 -0.70
C ALA A 75 25.81 -2.80 0.64
N ASP A 76 25.63 -2.07 1.75
CA ASP A 76 25.91 -2.52 3.12
C ASP A 76 24.63 -2.76 3.94
N ALA A 77 23.46 -2.44 3.36
CA ALA A 77 22.16 -2.67 3.96
C ALA A 77 21.08 -2.97 2.91
N VAL A 78 20.01 -3.65 3.35
CA VAL A 78 18.82 -3.94 2.54
C VAL A 78 17.57 -3.44 3.26
N HIS A 79 16.82 -2.54 2.60
CA HIS A 79 15.49 -2.14 3.02
C HIS A 79 14.45 -2.88 2.17
N PRO A 80 13.57 -3.71 2.78
CA PRO A 80 12.63 -4.50 1.99
C PRO A 80 11.35 -3.74 1.61
N GLY A 81 11.08 -2.59 2.24
CA GLY A 81 9.84 -1.85 2.02
C GLY A 81 8.65 -2.60 2.63
N TYR A 82 7.59 -2.79 1.87
CA TYR A 82 6.45 -3.64 2.23
C TYR A 82 6.04 -4.57 1.09
N GLY A 83 5.36 -5.67 1.40
CA GLY A 83 5.10 -6.72 0.43
C GLY A 83 6.40 -7.42 -0.03
N PHE A 84 6.34 -8.16 -1.13
CA PHE A 84 7.46 -8.95 -1.66
C PHE A 84 8.16 -9.79 -0.57
N LEU A 85 9.42 -9.48 -0.28
CA LEU A 85 10.27 -10.21 0.67
C LEU A 85 10.31 -9.56 2.07
N ALA A 86 9.52 -8.53 2.34
CA ALA A 86 9.58 -7.78 3.60
C ALA A 86 9.21 -8.60 4.84
N GLU A 87 8.37 -9.62 4.68
CA GLU A 87 7.97 -10.54 5.77
C GLU A 87 8.50 -11.95 5.50
N ASN A 88 9.59 -12.08 4.73
CA ASN A 88 10.24 -13.34 4.46
C ASN A 88 11.42 -13.55 5.43
N ALA A 89 11.20 -14.37 6.46
CA ALA A 89 12.23 -14.65 7.47
C ALA A 89 13.52 -15.24 6.86
N GLY A 90 13.39 -16.14 5.88
CA GLY A 90 14.55 -16.74 5.20
C GLY A 90 15.35 -15.74 4.38
N PHE A 91 14.70 -14.72 3.80
CA PHE A 91 15.40 -13.63 3.14
C PHE A 91 16.18 -12.77 4.13
N ALA A 92 15.56 -12.39 5.25
CA ALA A 92 16.23 -11.64 6.30
C ALA A 92 17.46 -12.39 6.84
N GLU A 93 17.36 -13.70 7.07
CA GLU A 93 18.50 -14.55 7.45
C GLU A 93 19.63 -14.53 6.41
N ARG A 94 19.29 -14.65 5.13
CA ARG A 94 20.27 -14.65 4.04
C ARG A 94 20.96 -13.29 3.88
N VAL A 95 20.25 -12.18 4.09
CA VAL A 95 20.81 -10.82 4.11
C VAL A 95 21.82 -10.69 5.25
N ILE A 96 21.44 -11.09 6.47
CA ILE A 96 22.33 -11.04 7.65
C ILE A 96 23.54 -11.96 7.46
N ALA A 97 23.34 -13.18 6.96
CA ALA A 97 24.42 -14.13 6.70
C ALA A 97 25.40 -13.65 5.61
N ALA A 98 24.96 -12.79 4.69
CA ALA A 98 25.81 -12.12 3.72
C ALA A 98 26.59 -10.93 4.30
N GLY A 99 26.45 -10.65 5.61
CA GLY A 99 27.12 -9.53 6.28
C GLY A 99 26.46 -8.17 6.03
N LEU A 100 25.23 -8.14 5.50
CA LEU A 100 24.48 -6.92 5.22
C LEU A 100 23.57 -6.57 6.40
N THR A 101 23.33 -5.28 6.61
CA THR A 101 22.34 -4.81 7.59
C THR A 101 20.92 -5.05 7.06
N TRP A 102 20.12 -5.81 7.79
CA TRP A 102 18.69 -5.96 7.53
C TRP A 102 17.90 -4.80 8.16
N VAL A 103 17.20 -4.01 7.34
CA VAL A 103 16.34 -2.92 7.83
C VAL A 103 14.92 -3.45 8.07
N GLY A 104 14.77 -4.18 9.17
CA GLY A 104 13.51 -4.79 9.58
C GLY A 104 13.68 -5.58 10.89
N PRO A 105 12.63 -6.27 11.34
CA PRO A 105 12.71 -7.06 12.56
C PRO A 105 13.56 -8.34 12.38
N PRO A 106 14.01 -8.96 13.48
CA PRO A 106 14.77 -10.21 13.42
C PRO A 106 13.97 -11.34 12.75
N PRO A 107 14.64 -12.29 12.06
CA PRO A 107 13.96 -13.39 11.37
C PRO A 107 13.01 -14.21 12.24
N ASP A 108 13.37 -14.42 13.51
CA ASP A 108 12.52 -15.18 14.45
C ASP A 108 11.21 -14.44 14.77
N ALA A 109 11.25 -13.10 14.86
CA ALA A 109 10.04 -12.29 15.03
C ALA A 109 9.14 -12.37 13.79
N ILE A 110 9.72 -12.31 12.58
CA ILE A 110 9.00 -12.48 11.31
C ILE A 110 8.33 -13.86 11.27
N ARG A 111 9.05 -14.92 11.64
CA ARG A 111 8.51 -16.29 11.66
C ARG A 111 7.41 -16.46 12.70
N GLY A 112 7.61 -15.95 13.91
CA GLY A 112 6.65 -16.07 15.01
C GLY A 112 5.34 -15.34 14.75
N MET A 113 5.38 -14.24 14.00
CA MET A 113 4.18 -13.46 13.64
C MET A 113 3.55 -13.88 12.30
N GLY A 114 4.30 -14.54 11.41
CA GLY A 114 3.80 -15.00 10.11
C GLY A 114 2.88 -16.23 10.17
N ASP A 115 2.93 -17.01 11.25
CA ASP A 115 1.98 -18.10 11.50
C ASP A 115 0.76 -17.58 12.28
N LYS A 116 -0.45 -17.72 11.72
CA LYS A 116 -1.69 -17.27 12.36
C LYS A 116 -2.00 -18.00 13.66
N ILE A 117 -1.70 -19.30 13.74
CA ILE A 117 -1.99 -20.09 14.95
C ILE A 117 -0.92 -19.81 16.00
N GLY A 118 0.36 -19.92 15.60
CA GLY A 118 1.50 -19.61 16.47
C GLY A 118 1.46 -18.20 17.03
N SER A 119 1.14 -17.19 16.20
CA SER A 119 1.07 -15.80 16.65
C SER A 119 -0.05 -15.58 17.68
N ARG A 120 -1.24 -16.17 17.49
CA ARG A 120 -2.32 -16.10 18.50
C ARG A 120 -1.96 -16.76 19.82
N GLN A 121 -1.29 -17.91 19.79
CA GLN A 121 -0.82 -18.58 20.99
C GLN A 121 0.22 -17.72 21.73
N LEU A 122 1.16 -17.12 20.99
CA LEU A 122 2.18 -16.23 21.53
C LEU A 122 1.55 -14.97 22.14
N MET A 123 0.61 -14.33 21.45
CA MET A 123 -0.13 -13.16 21.95
C MET A 123 -0.93 -13.49 23.21
N ARG A 124 -1.60 -14.64 23.25
CA ARG A 124 -2.30 -15.12 24.45
C ARG A 124 -1.33 -15.29 25.63
N ALA A 125 -0.17 -15.91 25.39
CA ALA A 125 0.85 -16.10 26.42
C ALA A 125 1.46 -14.77 26.89
N ALA A 126 1.52 -13.76 26.00
CA ALA A 126 1.99 -12.42 26.29
C ALA A 126 0.94 -11.52 26.97
N GLY A 127 -0.29 -12.01 27.19
CA GLY A 127 -1.37 -11.23 27.80
C GLY A 127 -2.04 -10.22 26.86
N VAL A 128 -1.75 -10.27 25.57
CA VAL A 128 -2.39 -9.42 24.56
C VAL A 128 -3.83 -9.91 24.34
N PRO A 129 -4.85 -9.03 24.38
CA PRO A 129 -6.23 -9.44 24.17
C PRO A 129 -6.41 -10.11 22.79
N ILE A 130 -6.93 -11.32 22.76
CA ILE A 130 -7.27 -12.04 21.52
C ILE A 130 -8.77 -12.34 21.49
N VAL A 131 -9.34 -12.54 20.30
CA VAL A 131 -10.77 -12.86 20.16
C VAL A 131 -11.08 -14.12 20.98
N PRO A 132 -12.05 -14.08 21.91
CA PRO A 132 -12.44 -15.26 22.70
C PRO A 132 -12.80 -16.42 21.78
N GLY A 133 -12.20 -17.58 22.02
CA GLY A 133 -12.32 -18.71 21.12
C GLY A 133 -11.27 -19.78 21.39
N LEU A 134 -11.44 -20.92 20.74
CA LEU A 134 -10.45 -21.97 20.75
C LEU A 134 -9.31 -21.61 19.79
N ALA A 135 -8.07 -21.79 20.26
CA ALA A 135 -6.88 -21.65 19.42
C ALA A 135 -6.64 -22.91 18.58
N GLU A 136 -7.14 -24.06 19.05
CA GLU A 136 -7.01 -25.34 18.39
C GLU A 136 -8.29 -25.72 17.63
N PRO A 137 -8.17 -26.44 16.51
CA PRO A 137 -9.34 -26.93 15.79
C PRO A 137 -10.12 -27.94 16.62
N VAL A 138 -11.44 -27.92 16.48
CA VAL A 138 -12.33 -28.90 17.10
C VAL A 138 -12.52 -30.12 16.20
N ALA A 139 -12.78 -31.28 16.82
CA ALA A 139 -12.93 -32.54 16.10
C ALA A 139 -14.20 -32.60 15.24
N ASP A 140 -15.30 -32.02 15.74
CA ASP A 140 -16.61 -32.07 15.09
C ASP A 140 -17.54 -30.92 15.56
N ALA A 141 -18.77 -30.92 15.04
CA ALA A 141 -19.78 -29.94 15.40
C ALA A 141 -20.22 -30.01 16.88
N ASN A 142 -20.19 -31.19 17.51
CA ASN A 142 -20.58 -31.32 18.93
C ASN A 142 -19.52 -30.66 19.82
N ALA A 143 -18.23 -30.86 19.51
CA ALA A 143 -17.15 -30.14 20.17
C ALA A 143 -17.25 -28.62 19.97
N ALA A 144 -17.73 -28.16 18.80
CA ALA A 144 -18.02 -26.74 18.57
C ALA A 144 -19.19 -26.23 19.43
N VAL A 145 -20.26 -27.02 19.62
CA VAL A 145 -21.38 -26.70 20.53
C VAL A 145 -20.91 -26.60 21.98
N GLU A 146 -20.06 -27.53 22.44
CA GLU A 146 -19.52 -27.45 23.81
C GLU A 146 -18.66 -26.20 24.00
N ALA A 147 -17.78 -25.88 23.06
CA ALA A 147 -17.00 -24.65 23.08
C ALA A 147 -17.89 -23.39 23.07
N ALA A 148 -19.04 -23.45 22.39
CA ALA A 148 -19.97 -22.34 22.31
C ALA A 148 -20.57 -21.91 23.65
N LYS A 149 -20.64 -22.81 24.63
CA LYS A 149 -21.17 -22.51 25.97
C LYS A 149 -20.32 -21.47 26.70
N ASP A 150 -19.00 -21.53 26.51
CA ASP A 150 -18.05 -20.60 27.12
C ASP A 150 -17.86 -19.34 26.27
N ILE A 151 -17.85 -19.48 24.94
CA ILE A 151 -17.64 -18.36 24.01
C ILE A 151 -18.86 -17.43 23.94
N GLY A 152 -20.06 -18.01 23.96
CA GLY A 152 -21.33 -17.33 23.72
C GLY A 152 -21.62 -17.07 22.24
N TYR A 153 -22.90 -17.17 21.86
CA TYR A 153 -23.38 -16.83 20.52
C TYR A 153 -23.53 -15.31 20.32
N PRO A 154 -23.38 -14.78 19.09
CA PRO A 154 -23.03 -15.49 17.86
C PRO A 154 -21.55 -15.91 17.78
N ILE A 155 -21.29 -17.02 17.09
CA ILE A 155 -19.96 -17.61 16.88
C ILE A 155 -19.57 -17.51 15.41
N CYS A 156 -18.28 -17.28 15.17
CA CYS A 156 -17.64 -17.38 13.88
C CYS A 156 -16.85 -18.70 13.82
N LEU A 157 -17.30 -19.64 13.00
CA LEU A 157 -16.52 -20.82 12.64
C LEU A 157 -15.52 -20.44 11.55
N LYS A 158 -14.23 -20.68 11.80
CA LYS A 158 -13.15 -20.38 10.85
C LYS A 158 -12.32 -21.62 10.52
N ALA A 159 -11.96 -21.75 9.25
CA ALA A 159 -11.05 -22.78 8.79
C ALA A 159 -9.61 -22.52 9.26
N SER A 160 -8.92 -23.59 9.66
CA SER A 160 -7.56 -23.52 10.24
C SER A 160 -6.51 -23.11 9.20
N ALA A 161 -6.64 -23.63 7.97
CA ALA A 161 -5.79 -23.28 6.83
C ALA A 161 -6.39 -22.18 5.93
N GLY A 162 -7.42 -21.47 6.40
CA GLY A 162 -8.27 -20.60 5.58
C GLY A 162 -7.71 -19.20 5.28
N GLY A 163 -8.11 -18.66 4.13
CA GLY A 163 -7.86 -17.29 3.70
C GLY A 163 -8.90 -16.80 2.68
N GLY A 164 -9.07 -15.48 2.55
CA GLY A 164 -9.96 -14.88 1.53
C GLY A 164 -11.45 -15.14 1.75
N GLY A 165 -11.90 -15.27 2.99
CA GLY A 165 -13.32 -15.42 3.35
C GLY A 165 -13.92 -16.83 3.17
N LYS A 166 -13.17 -17.78 2.61
CA LYS A 166 -13.62 -19.16 2.42
C LYS A 166 -13.53 -19.97 3.71
N GLY A 167 -14.52 -20.82 3.97
CA GLY A 167 -14.57 -21.61 5.21
C GLY A 167 -14.83 -20.77 6.45
N ILE A 168 -15.63 -19.70 6.32
CA ILE A 168 -16.10 -18.87 7.43
C ILE A 168 -17.62 -18.95 7.52
N ARG A 169 -18.18 -19.25 8.70
CA ARG A 169 -19.63 -19.27 8.94
C ARG A 169 -19.98 -18.61 10.26
N ILE A 170 -21.05 -17.81 10.23
CA ILE A 170 -21.62 -17.20 11.43
C ILE A 170 -22.74 -18.13 11.91
N VAL A 171 -22.66 -18.55 13.17
CA VAL A 171 -23.63 -19.38 13.86
C VAL A 171 -24.27 -18.51 14.92
N ARG A 172 -25.57 -18.23 14.82
CA ARG A 172 -26.28 -17.32 15.74
C ARG A 172 -26.95 -18.06 16.89
N GLU A 173 -27.22 -19.34 16.70
CA GLU A 173 -27.85 -20.22 17.69
C GLU A 173 -27.37 -21.67 17.52
N GLU A 174 -27.54 -22.48 18.58
CA GLU A 174 -27.02 -23.85 18.65
C GLU A 174 -27.54 -24.76 17.52
N SER A 175 -28.82 -24.61 17.14
CA SER A 175 -29.48 -25.33 16.05
C SER A 175 -28.77 -25.20 14.70
N GLU A 176 -28.06 -24.10 14.47
CA GLU A 176 -27.36 -23.84 13.20
C GLU A 176 -25.98 -24.51 13.14
N MET A 177 -25.38 -24.86 14.29
CA MET A 177 -23.98 -25.26 14.41
C MET A 177 -23.63 -26.46 13.54
N ALA A 178 -24.45 -27.52 13.58
CA ALA A 178 -24.18 -28.75 12.85
C ALA A 178 -24.10 -28.52 11.33
N SER A 179 -25.09 -27.80 10.78
CA SER A 179 -25.13 -27.51 9.33
C SER A 179 -24.02 -26.55 8.92
N ALA A 180 -23.77 -25.50 9.72
CA ALA A 180 -22.72 -24.53 9.46
C ALA A 180 -21.33 -25.18 9.46
N PHE A 181 -21.05 -26.05 10.43
CA PHE A 181 -19.78 -26.77 10.54
C PHE A 181 -19.52 -27.66 9.32
N THR A 182 -20.50 -28.49 8.93
CA THR A 182 -20.35 -29.38 7.77
C THR A 182 -20.09 -28.58 6.49
N GLN A 183 -20.83 -27.48 6.28
CA GLN A 183 -20.66 -26.65 5.08
C GLN A 183 -19.29 -25.97 5.05
N ALA A 184 -18.88 -25.32 6.15
CA ALA A 184 -17.62 -24.58 6.17
C ALA A 184 -16.40 -25.53 6.12
N SER A 185 -16.48 -26.68 6.80
CA SER A 185 -15.42 -27.70 6.77
C SER A 185 -15.26 -28.29 5.36
N ALA A 186 -16.37 -28.63 4.68
CA ALA A 186 -16.33 -29.12 3.31
C ALA A 186 -15.78 -28.07 2.32
N GLU A 187 -16.18 -26.81 2.48
CA GLU A 187 -15.66 -25.70 1.69
C GLU A 187 -14.14 -25.53 1.88
N ALA A 188 -13.68 -25.56 3.14
CA ALA A 188 -12.27 -25.46 3.48
C ALA A 188 -11.45 -26.65 2.96
N GLN A 189 -11.98 -27.88 3.09
CA GLN A 189 -11.36 -29.08 2.54
C GLN A 189 -11.21 -28.98 1.02
N ALA A 190 -12.24 -28.51 0.31
CA ALA A 190 -12.21 -28.37 -1.14
C ALA A 190 -11.26 -27.25 -1.62
N ALA A 191 -11.17 -26.16 -0.86
CA ALA A 191 -10.36 -25.00 -1.23
C ALA A 191 -8.89 -25.12 -0.81
N PHE A 192 -8.61 -25.75 0.34
CA PHE A 192 -7.30 -25.71 1.01
C PHE A 192 -6.74 -27.09 1.36
N GLY A 193 -7.50 -28.17 1.13
CA GLY A 193 -7.08 -29.52 1.51
C GLY A 193 -7.15 -29.80 3.01
N ASP A 194 -7.68 -28.87 3.82
CA ASP A 194 -7.80 -28.97 5.27
C ASP A 194 -9.17 -28.45 5.74
N GLY A 195 -10.03 -29.37 6.15
CA GLY A 195 -11.38 -29.10 6.66
C GLY A 195 -11.46 -28.79 8.15
N ARG A 196 -10.34 -28.68 8.87
CA ARG A 196 -10.35 -28.43 10.32
C ARG A 196 -10.86 -27.02 10.65
N MET A 197 -11.75 -26.94 11.62
CA MET A 197 -12.45 -25.70 11.99
C MET A 197 -12.19 -25.35 13.46
N TYR A 198 -12.16 -24.06 13.80
CA TYR A 198 -12.17 -23.58 15.18
C TYR A 198 -13.27 -22.52 15.39
N PRO A 199 -13.97 -22.54 16.54
CA PRO A 199 -14.94 -21.51 16.90
C PRO A 199 -14.28 -20.33 17.63
N GLU A 200 -14.69 -19.12 17.27
CA GLU A 200 -14.41 -17.90 18.01
C GLU A 200 -15.64 -17.01 18.11
N ARG A 201 -15.63 -16.03 19.00
CA ARG A 201 -16.71 -15.06 19.15
C ARG A 201 -16.85 -14.26 17.86
N TYR A 202 -18.07 -14.18 17.34
CA TYR A 202 -18.35 -13.30 16.22
C TYR A 202 -18.35 -11.85 16.70
N LEU A 203 -17.49 -11.03 16.10
CA LEU A 203 -17.47 -9.58 16.35
C LEU A 203 -18.45 -8.91 15.39
N ASP A 204 -19.46 -8.29 15.97
CA ASP A 204 -20.50 -7.55 15.25
C ASP A 204 -19.94 -6.20 14.80
N ASN A 205 -20.13 -5.86 13.52
CA ASN A 205 -19.69 -4.63 12.87
C ASN A 205 -18.24 -4.23 13.27
N PRO A 206 -17.26 -5.12 13.04
CA PRO A 206 -15.92 -4.90 13.55
C PRO A 206 -15.24 -3.80 12.75
N ARG A 207 -14.43 -3.00 13.45
CA ARG A 207 -13.49 -2.06 12.87
C ARG A 207 -12.09 -2.65 12.84
N HIS A 208 -11.33 -2.25 11.84
CA HIS A 208 -9.91 -2.55 11.74
C HIS A 208 -9.14 -1.33 12.27
N VAL A 209 -8.58 -1.46 13.48
CA VAL A 209 -7.75 -0.44 14.11
C VAL A 209 -6.37 -1.01 14.35
N GLU A 210 -5.31 -0.25 14.13
CA GLU A 210 -3.96 -0.77 14.22
C GLU A 210 -3.01 0.21 14.90
N ILE A 211 -1.99 -0.29 15.59
CA ILE A 211 -1.04 0.52 16.35
C ILE A 211 0.34 0.43 15.72
N GLN A 212 0.89 1.60 15.37
CA GLN A 212 2.27 1.71 14.91
C GLN A 212 3.22 1.57 16.11
N VAL A 213 4.21 0.70 15.99
CA VAL A 213 5.30 0.56 16.97
C VAL A 213 6.67 0.74 16.32
N MET A 214 7.66 1.15 17.12
CA MET A 214 9.07 1.14 16.78
C MET A 214 9.87 0.63 17.98
N PHE A 215 10.80 -0.29 17.74
CA PHE A 215 11.71 -0.83 18.75
C PHE A 215 13.16 -0.66 18.33
N ASP A 216 14.05 -0.30 19.25
CA ASP A 216 15.50 -0.31 18.99
C ASP A 216 16.16 -1.62 19.43
N ALA A 217 17.45 -1.78 19.11
CA ALA A 217 18.24 -2.94 19.53
C ALA A 217 18.60 -2.93 21.03
N HIS A 218 18.23 -1.89 21.77
CA HIS A 218 18.57 -1.67 23.18
C HIS A 218 17.40 -2.01 24.12
N GLY A 219 16.30 -2.54 23.57
CA GLY A 219 15.10 -2.94 24.32
C GLY A 219 14.09 -1.81 24.55
N ASN A 220 14.32 -0.62 23.97
CA ASN A 220 13.33 0.45 24.04
C ASN A 220 12.28 0.25 22.95
N GLY A 221 11.03 0.57 23.27
CA GLY A 221 9.92 0.51 22.32
C GLY A 221 8.88 1.58 22.63
N VAL A 222 8.33 2.17 21.57
CA VAL A 222 7.31 3.23 21.64
C VAL A 222 6.21 2.99 20.60
N HIS A 223 5.00 3.46 20.87
CA HIS A 223 3.90 3.46 19.91
C HIS A 223 3.56 4.89 19.45
N PHE A 224 3.09 5.01 18.21
CA PHE A 224 2.76 6.31 17.58
C PHE A 224 1.25 6.54 17.47
N GLY A 225 0.50 5.89 18.36
CA GLY A 225 -0.96 5.86 18.35
C GLY A 225 -1.53 4.92 17.28
N GLU A 226 -2.83 5.07 17.05
CA GLU A 226 -3.62 4.20 16.19
C GLU A 226 -3.93 4.80 14.82
N ARG A 227 -4.15 3.90 13.86
CA ARG A 227 -4.79 4.19 12.58
C ARG A 227 -6.11 3.43 12.48
N GLU A 228 -7.06 4.05 11.81
CA GLU A 228 -8.36 3.48 11.48
C GLU A 228 -8.40 3.09 10.01
N CYS A 229 -8.61 1.79 9.75
CA CYS A 229 -8.40 1.15 8.46
C CYS A 229 -9.63 0.35 7.99
N SER A 230 -10.82 0.60 8.55
CA SER A 230 -12.03 -0.19 8.21
C SER A 230 -12.59 0.08 6.82
N ILE A 231 -12.20 1.17 6.16
CA ILE A 231 -12.65 1.42 4.79
C ILE A 231 -11.84 0.55 3.83
N GLN A 232 -12.30 -0.68 3.70
CA GLN A 232 -11.64 -1.72 2.92
C GLN A 232 -12.64 -2.51 2.08
N ARG A 233 -12.15 -3.18 1.05
CA ARG A 233 -12.91 -4.12 0.23
C ARG A 233 -12.14 -5.42 0.10
N ARG A 234 -12.77 -6.56 0.38
CA ARG A 234 -12.09 -7.88 0.34
C ARG A 234 -10.74 -7.86 1.09
N HIS A 235 -10.70 -7.20 2.25
CA HIS A 235 -9.50 -7.00 3.08
C HIS A 235 -8.40 -6.12 2.47
N GLN A 236 -8.69 -5.37 1.39
CA GLN A 236 -7.80 -4.35 0.85
C GLN A 236 -8.26 -2.96 1.30
N LYS A 237 -7.43 -2.30 2.11
CA LYS A 237 -7.68 -0.94 2.61
C LYS A 237 -7.68 0.06 1.45
N LEU A 238 -8.61 1.02 1.48
CA LEU A 238 -8.77 2.09 0.49
C LEU A 238 -8.59 3.48 1.11
N VAL A 239 -9.15 3.67 2.30
CA VAL A 239 -9.05 4.92 3.07
C VAL A 239 -8.63 4.60 4.50
N GLU A 240 -7.60 5.28 4.95
CA GLU A 240 -7.03 5.14 6.29
C GLU A 240 -7.00 6.52 6.95
N GLU A 241 -7.27 6.58 8.25
CA GLU A 241 -7.19 7.84 8.99
C GLU A 241 -6.48 7.69 10.34
N CYS A 242 -5.90 8.79 10.81
CA CYS A 242 -5.16 8.84 12.08
C CYS A 242 -5.45 10.19 12.75
N PRO A 243 -5.95 10.22 14.00
CA PRO A 243 -6.39 9.08 14.82
C PRO A 243 -7.68 8.41 14.32
N SER A 244 -8.20 7.43 15.07
CA SER A 244 -9.52 6.82 14.85
C SER A 244 -10.66 7.66 15.46
N PRO A 245 -11.83 7.78 14.80
CA PRO A 245 -12.98 8.54 15.31
C PRO A 245 -13.66 7.92 16.54
N VAL A 246 -13.36 6.66 16.87
CA VAL A 246 -14.02 5.94 17.97
C VAL A 246 -13.09 5.58 19.12
N ILE A 247 -11.80 5.83 18.99
CA ILE A 247 -10.79 5.47 20.01
C ILE A 247 -10.52 6.66 20.92
N THR A 248 -10.96 6.52 22.17
CA THR A 248 -10.69 7.46 23.26
C THR A 248 -9.20 7.47 23.64
N PRO A 249 -8.67 8.56 24.24
CA PRO A 249 -7.30 8.59 24.76
C PRO A 249 -6.93 7.42 25.69
N GLU A 250 -7.85 7.01 26.56
CA GLU A 250 -7.62 5.92 27.51
C GLU A 250 -7.49 4.57 26.78
N LEU A 251 -8.38 4.32 25.83
CA LEU A 251 -8.33 3.12 24.99
C LEU A 251 -7.10 3.10 24.08
N ARG A 252 -6.68 4.26 23.54
CA ARG A 252 -5.45 4.41 22.76
C ARG A 252 -4.23 3.98 23.56
N GLU A 253 -4.15 4.37 24.83
CA GLU A 253 -3.06 3.94 25.72
C GLU A 253 -3.10 2.44 25.97
N GLN A 254 -4.28 1.87 26.22
CA GLN A 254 -4.44 0.41 26.41
C GLN A 254 -4.03 -0.40 25.17
N MET A 255 -4.45 0.05 23.99
CA MET A 255 -4.06 -0.58 22.72
C MET A 255 -2.57 -0.39 22.44
N GLY A 256 -2.02 0.79 22.76
CA GLY A 256 -0.61 1.11 22.69
C GLY A 256 0.26 0.15 23.50
N GLU A 257 -0.06 -0.01 24.78
CA GLU A 257 0.66 -0.93 25.66
C GLU A 257 0.49 -2.40 25.23
N ALA A 258 -0.71 -2.81 24.80
CA ALA A 258 -0.92 -4.15 24.24
C ALA A 258 -0.05 -4.40 22.99
N ALA A 259 0.10 -3.41 22.11
CA ALA A 259 0.96 -3.50 20.94
C ALA A 259 2.45 -3.55 21.31
N LEU A 260 2.87 -2.80 22.35
CA LEU A 260 4.23 -2.89 22.86
C LEU A 260 4.52 -4.24 23.50
N GLN A 261 3.57 -4.81 24.24
CA GLN A 261 3.66 -6.16 24.79
C GLN A 261 3.80 -7.21 23.69
N ALA A 262 3.01 -7.10 22.61
CA ALA A 262 3.12 -7.95 21.43
C ALA A 262 4.55 -7.91 20.84
N GLY A 263 5.10 -6.72 20.62
CA GLY A 263 6.46 -6.56 20.10
C GLY A 263 7.54 -7.11 21.05
N ARG A 264 7.43 -6.84 22.36
CA ARG A 264 8.38 -7.37 23.36
C ARG A 264 8.37 -8.90 23.40
N ALA A 265 7.20 -9.52 23.25
CA ALA A 265 7.05 -10.98 23.30
C ALA A 265 7.79 -11.72 22.18
N VAL A 266 8.10 -11.03 21.06
CA VAL A 266 8.88 -11.59 19.95
C VAL A 266 10.27 -10.98 19.79
N GLY A 267 10.73 -10.16 20.75
CA GLY A 267 12.01 -9.47 20.64
C GLY A 267 12.08 -8.56 19.40
N TYR A 268 10.99 -7.83 19.11
CA TYR A 268 10.85 -7.04 17.91
C TYR A 268 11.88 -5.91 17.80
N GLN A 269 12.29 -5.57 16.58
CA GLN A 269 13.15 -4.42 16.25
C GLN A 269 12.64 -3.72 14.98
N GLY A 270 12.84 -2.41 14.89
CA GLY A 270 12.42 -1.60 13.76
C GLY A 270 10.93 -1.26 13.80
N ALA A 271 10.38 -0.83 12.66
CA ALA A 271 8.98 -0.48 12.52
C ALA A 271 8.12 -1.74 12.39
N GLY A 272 6.98 -1.76 13.07
CA GLY A 272 5.96 -2.78 12.93
C GLY A 272 4.58 -2.22 13.21
N THR A 273 3.54 -2.96 12.85
CA THR A 273 2.17 -2.59 13.19
C THR A 273 1.45 -3.78 13.79
N VAL A 274 0.79 -3.56 14.92
CA VAL A 274 -0.10 -4.55 15.54
C VAL A 274 -1.54 -4.20 15.18
N GLU A 275 -2.18 -5.07 14.43
CA GLU A 275 -3.56 -4.90 13.97
C GLU A 275 -4.55 -5.49 14.98
N PHE A 276 -5.66 -4.81 15.18
CA PHE A 276 -6.74 -5.19 16.08
C PHE A 276 -8.10 -5.11 15.40
N LEU A 277 -8.99 -6.03 15.77
CA LEU A 277 -10.42 -5.87 15.56
C LEU A 277 -11.03 -5.16 16.76
N TYR A 278 -11.67 -4.02 16.52
CA TYR A 278 -12.42 -3.27 17.53
C TYR A 278 -13.92 -3.48 17.36
N SER A 279 -14.63 -3.80 18.44
CA SER A 279 -16.09 -3.88 18.45
C SER A 279 -16.63 -3.51 19.84
N LYS A 280 -17.59 -2.58 19.88
CA LYS A 280 -18.35 -2.20 21.09
C LYS A 280 -17.48 -1.87 22.32
N GLY A 281 -16.35 -1.18 22.11
CA GLY A 281 -15.45 -0.77 23.20
C GLY A 281 -14.36 -1.79 23.55
N GLU A 282 -14.40 -2.98 22.96
CA GLU A 282 -13.37 -4.00 23.12
C GLU A 282 -12.47 -4.09 21.88
N PHE A 283 -11.22 -4.50 22.06
CA PHE A 283 -10.27 -4.73 20.98
C PHE A 283 -9.57 -6.09 21.12
N PHE A 284 -9.24 -6.69 19.98
CA PHE A 284 -8.67 -8.03 19.91
C PHE A 284 -7.61 -8.10 18.84
N PHE A 285 -6.44 -8.62 19.19
CA PHE A 285 -5.34 -8.84 18.28
C PHE A 285 -5.80 -9.65 17.06
N LEU A 286 -5.48 -9.14 15.88
CA LEU A 286 -5.73 -9.75 14.60
C LEU A 286 -4.46 -10.36 14.03
N GLU A 287 -3.44 -9.52 13.83
CA GLU A 287 -2.13 -9.91 13.33
C GLU A 287 -1.08 -8.84 13.65
N MET A 288 0.20 -9.15 13.41
CA MET A 288 1.28 -8.17 13.45
C MET A 288 1.96 -8.14 12.09
N ASN A 289 1.92 -6.99 11.43
CA ASN A 289 2.65 -6.74 10.20
C ASN A 289 4.10 -6.43 10.56
N THR A 290 5.02 -7.32 10.20
CA THR A 290 6.44 -7.29 10.63
C THR A 290 7.31 -6.38 9.76
N ARG A 291 6.75 -5.22 9.41
CA ARG A 291 7.30 -4.25 8.46
C ARG A 291 6.59 -2.90 8.56
N LEU A 292 7.08 -1.92 7.79
CA LEU A 292 6.33 -0.70 7.50
C LEU A 292 5.04 -1.03 6.73
N GLN A 293 4.04 -0.16 6.83
CA GLN A 293 2.78 -0.27 6.10
C GLN A 293 2.60 0.88 5.11
N VAL A 294 1.64 0.74 4.19
CA VAL A 294 1.36 1.70 3.13
C VAL A 294 0.92 3.04 3.74
N GLU A 295 0.06 2.93 4.74
CA GLU A 295 -0.62 3.97 5.52
C GLU A 295 0.23 4.60 6.64
N HIS A 296 1.53 4.28 6.74
CA HIS A 296 2.42 4.98 7.68
C HIS A 296 2.39 6.51 7.57
N PRO A 297 2.16 7.16 6.40
CA PRO A 297 2.15 8.62 6.30
C PRO A 297 1.08 9.28 7.17
N VAL A 298 -0.09 8.66 7.42
CA VAL A 298 -1.09 9.30 8.29
C VAL A 298 -0.57 9.46 9.72
N THR A 299 0.21 8.49 10.21
CA THR A 299 0.91 8.58 11.49
C THR A 299 2.01 9.64 11.46
N GLU A 300 2.82 9.70 10.40
CA GLU A 300 3.87 10.73 10.27
C GLU A 300 3.27 12.15 10.29
N MET A 301 2.14 12.35 9.61
CA MET A 301 1.49 13.66 9.50
C MET A 301 0.93 14.18 10.83
N VAL A 302 0.52 13.29 11.76
CA VAL A 302 -0.01 13.72 13.07
C VAL A 302 1.04 13.73 14.17
N THR A 303 2.13 12.96 14.04
CA THR A 303 3.19 12.90 15.05
C THR A 303 4.41 13.75 14.71
N GLY A 304 4.61 14.08 13.44
CA GLY A 304 5.81 14.75 12.95
C GLY A 304 7.06 13.86 12.89
N VAL A 305 6.93 12.54 13.13
CA VAL A 305 8.04 11.60 13.10
C VAL A 305 8.18 10.96 11.72
N ASP A 306 9.38 10.98 11.15
CA ASP A 306 9.72 10.26 9.90
C ASP A 306 10.03 8.80 10.24
N LEU A 307 9.09 7.90 9.99
CA LEU A 307 9.18 6.49 10.38
C LEU A 307 10.25 5.74 9.59
N VAL A 308 10.47 6.09 8.32
CA VAL A 308 11.54 5.48 7.51
C VAL A 308 12.91 5.92 8.00
N ARG A 309 13.07 7.17 8.42
CA ARG A 309 14.30 7.66 9.05
C ARG A 309 14.59 6.90 10.33
N GLU A 310 13.59 6.70 11.19
CA GLU A 310 13.75 5.92 12.42
C GLU A 310 14.10 4.46 12.12
N GLN A 311 13.52 3.82 11.10
CA GLN A 311 13.94 2.48 10.67
C GLN A 311 15.44 2.41 10.32
N LEU A 312 15.96 3.40 9.59
CA LEU A 312 17.37 3.44 9.18
C LEU A 312 18.31 3.75 10.35
N ARG A 313 17.89 4.60 11.29
CA ARG A 313 18.63 4.89 12.54
C ARG A 313 18.72 3.65 13.42
N VAL A 314 17.58 3.02 13.71
CA VAL A 314 17.51 1.79 14.51
C VAL A 314 18.30 0.65 13.86
N ALA A 315 18.19 0.46 12.54
CA ALA A 315 18.96 -0.56 11.82
C ALA A 315 20.48 -0.25 11.84
N SER A 316 20.87 1.02 11.97
CA SER A 316 22.26 1.43 12.19
C SER A 316 22.75 1.22 13.64
N GLY A 317 21.90 0.69 14.53
CA GLY A 317 22.20 0.42 15.94
C GLY A 317 21.99 1.61 16.87
N GLU A 318 21.42 2.70 16.39
CA GLU A 318 21.11 3.86 17.24
C GLU A 318 19.94 3.56 18.19
N PRO A 319 19.97 4.08 19.43
CA PRO A 319 18.78 4.10 20.27
C PRO A 319 17.75 5.09 19.73
N LEU A 320 16.47 4.90 20.07
CA LEU A 320 15.40 5.83 19.68
C LEU A 320 15.72 7.28 20.09
N GLY A 321 16.23 7.44 21.32
CA GLY A 321 16.60 8.74 21.88
C GLY A 321 15.43 9.54 22.45
N TYR A 322 14.25 8.92 22.54
CA TYR A 322 13.04 9.46 23.15
C TYR A 322 12.19 8.32 23.71
N ASP A 323 11.24 8.66 24.59
CA ASP A 323 10.29 7.73 25.18
C ASP A 323 8.84 8.07 24.76
N GLN A 324 7.87 7.32 25.28
CA GLN A 324 6.46 7.49 24.94
C GLN A 324 5.93 8.90 25.26
N SER A 325 6.51 9.60 26.24
CA SER A 325 6.06 10.94 26.66
C SER A 325 6.39 12.04 25.65
N ALA A 326 7.35 11.79 24.75
CA ALA A 326 7.71 12.70 23.67
C ALA A 326 6.78 12.60 22.45
N ILE A 327 5.92 11.58 22.41
CA ILE A 327 5.03 11.32 21.26
C ILE A 327 3.65 11.91 21.55
N SER A 328 3.21 12.79 20.67
CA SER A 328 1.87 13.36 20.70
C SER A 328 1.27 13.39 19.31
N MET A 329 -0.04 13.22 19.23
CA MET A 329 -0.79 13.28 17.98
C MET A 329 -1.49 14.63 17.88
N HIS A 330 -1.26 15.34 16.79
CA HIS A 330 -1.85 16.65 16.51
C HIS A 330 -2.68 16.63 15.24
N GLY A 331 -3.92 17.09 15.34
CA GLY A 331 -4.85 17.18 14.22
C GLY A 331 -5.35 15.81 13.76
N TRP A 332 -5.63 15.71 12.46
CA TRP A 332 -6.22 14.56 11.81
C TRP A 332 -5.65 14.38 10.42
N SER A 333 -5.21 13.17 10.10
CA SER A 333 -4.69 12.82 8.78
C SER A 333 -5.55 11.75 8.13
N ILE A 334 -5.75 11.86 6.81
CA ILE A 334 -6.46 10.88 6.00
C ILE A 334 -5.58 10.56 4.79
N GLU A 335 -5.43 9.27 4.50
CA GLU A 335 -4.82 8.75 3.29
C GLU A 335 -5.88 8.06 2.42
N VAL A 336 -5.72 8.19 1.11
CA VAL A 336 -6.48 7.47 0.10
C VAL A 336 -5.51 6.80 -0.86
N ARG A 337 -5.65 5.48 -1.03
CA ARG A 337 -4.91 4.73 -2.05
C ARG A 337 -5.48 5.01 -3.44
N ILE A 338 -4.64 5.50 -4.33
CA ILE A 338 -4.99 5.72 -5.74
C ILE A 338 -4.54 4.49 -6.52
N ASN A 339 -5.42 3.51 -6.62
CA ASN A 339 -5.20 2.29 -7.41
C ASN A 339 -5.71 2.47 -8.84
N ALA A 340 -5.08 1.79 -9.79
CA ALA A 340 -5.53 1.62 -11.16
C ALA A 340 -6.65 0.57 -11.24
N GLU A 341 -7.86 0.97 -10.86
CA GLU A 341 -9.03 0.11 -10.81
C GLU A 341 -10.30 0.90 -11.17
N ASP A 342 -11.34 0.19 -11.60
CA ASP A 342 -12.63 0.79 -11.94
C ASP A 342 -13.70 0.42 -10.90
N PRO A 343 -14.03 1.33 -9.95
CA PRO A 343 -15.04 1.07 -8.92
C PRO A 343 -16.43 0.71 -9.46
N VAL A 344 -16.84 1.27 -10.60
CA VAL A 344 -18.16 1.03 -11.22
C VAL A 344 -18.21 -0.38 -11.81
N ALA A 345 -17.09 -0.86 -12.35
CA ALA A 345 -16.94 -2.23 -12.85
C ALA A 345 -16.56 -3.23 -11.73
N GLY A 346 -16.84 -2.93 -10.47
CA GLY A 346 -16.52 -3.82 -9.35
C GLY A 346 -15.02 -3.89 -9.05
N PHE A 347 -14.32 -2.76 -9.19
CA PHE A 347 -12.88 -2.58 -8.94
C PHE A 347 -12.02 -3.55 -9.75
N LEU A 348 -12.36 -3.75 -11.03
CA LEU A 348 -11.49 -4.49 -11.95
C LEU A 348 -10.21 -3.68 -12.22
N PRO A 349 -9.03 -4.32 -12.31
CA PRO A 349 -7.79 -3.64 -12.66
C PRO A 349 -7.92 -2.88 -13.98
N SER A 350 -7.43 -1.63 -14.01
CA SER A 350 -7.40 -0.78 -15.19
C SER A 350 -5.98 -0.68 -15.72
N THR A 351 -5.77 -1.13 -16.96
CA THR A 351 -4.47 -1.01 -17.66
C THR A 351 -4.50 0.10 -18.70
N GLY A 352 -3.34 0.56 -19.11
CA GLY A 352 -3.21 1.59 -20.15
C GLY A 352 -1.97 2.46 -19.98
N THR A 353 -1.95 3.60 -20.64
CA THR A 353 -0.85 4.57 -20.54
C THR A 353 -1.36 5.86 -19.95
N ILE A 354 -0.63 6.41 -18.98
CA ILE A 354 -0.95 7.69 -18.35
C ILE A 354 -0.79 8.82 -19.38
N SER A 355 -1.90 9.25 -19.98
CA SER A 355 -1.96 10.27 -21.03
C SER A 355 -2.01 11.69 -20.46
N ASN A 356 -2.64 11.86 -19.29
CA ASN A 356 -2.66 13.11 -18.55
C ASN A 356 -2.40 12.85 -17.07
N LEU A 357 -1.71 13.80 -16.44
CA LEU A 357 -1.41 13.72 -15.02
C LEU A 357 -1.41 15.14 -14.43
N ARG A 358 -2.29 15.38 -13.47
CA ARG A 358 -2.26 16.54 -12.59
C ARG A 358 -2.43 16.02 -11.16
N LEU A 359 -1.37 16.14 -10.38
CA LEU A 359 -1.39 15.80 -8.97
C LEU A 359 -1.90 16.99 -8.15
N PRO A 360 -2.73 16.77 -7.11
CA PRO A 360 -3.17 17.84 -6.23
C PRO A 360 -2.01 18.36 -5.37
N GLY A 361 -2.18 19.57 -4.83
CA GLY A 361 -1.20 20.19 -3.94
C GLY A 361 -1.86 21.15 -2.95
N GLY A 362 -1.12 22.17 -2.54
CA GLY A 362 -1.57 23.17 -1.56
C GLY A 362 -1.30 22.78 -0.11
N PRO A 363 -1.69 23.62 0.86
CA PRO A 363 -1.36 23.43 2.27
C PRO A 363 -1.85 22.08 2.80
N TRP A 364 -0.95 21.36 3.47
CA TRP A 364 -1.23 20.10 4.16
C TRP A 364 -1.73 18.98 3.26
N VAL A 365 -1.32 19.00 1.98
CA VAL A 365 -1.51 17.90 1.02
C VAL A 365 -0.15 17.30 0.71
N ARG A 366 -0.01 16.00 0.97
CA ARG A 366 1.16 15.19 0.65
C ARG A 366 0.76 14.17 -0.41
N ILE A 367 1.67 13.88 -1.33
CA ILE A 367 1.49 12.82 -2.31
C ILE A 367 2.75 11.97 -2.44
N ASP A 368 2.59 10.68 -2.17
CA ASP A 368 3.62 9.68 -2.35
C ASP A 368 3.25 8.90 -3.61
N SER A 369 4.00 9.07 -4.70
CA SER A 369 3.60 8.57 -6.01
C SER A 369 4.77 8.14 -6.88
N ALA A 370 4.54 7.10 -7.69
CA ALA A 370 5.41 6.67 -8.77
C ALA A 370 4.90 7.08 -10.17
N LEU A 371 3.83 7.89 -10.24
CA LEU A 371 3.19 8.31 -11.50
C LEU A 371 4.03 9.32 -12.29
N TYR A 372 4.06 9.13 -13.60
CA TYR A 372 4.54 10.13 -14.56
C TYR A 372 3.76 10.01 -15.87
N ARG A 373 3.68 11.10 -16.63
CA ARG A 373 3.05 11.07 -17.96
C ARG A 373 3.82 10.13 -18.88
N GLY A 374 3.12 9.27 -19.61
CA GLY A 374 3.68 8.24 -20.47
C GLY A 374 3.98 6.93 -19.76
N MET A 375 3.77 6.83 -18.45
CA MET A 375 3.88 5.56 -17.71
C MET A 375 2.88 4.53 -18.25
N GLU A 376 3.33 3.31 -18.48
CA GLU A 376 2.48 2.16 -18.75
C GLU A 376 2.03 1.50 -17.44
N VAL A 377 0.74 1.25 -17.32
CA VAL A 377 0.12 0.53 -16.21
C VAL A 377 -0.28 -0.84 -16.73
N GLY A 378 0.50 -1.85 -16.36
CA GLY A 378 0.30 -3.26 -16.73
C GLY A 378 -0.39 -4.09 -15.65
N LEU A 379 -0.39 -5.41 -15.84
CA LEU A 379 -0.93 -6.41 -14.88
C LEU A 379 0.15 -7.17 -14.11
N ASN A 380 1.42 -6.80 -14.29
CA ASN A 380 2.56 -7.51 -13.71
C ASN A 380 2.66 -7.34 -12.19
N TYR A 381 2.12 -6.26 -11.65
CA TYR A 381 2.25 -5.84 -10.26
C TYR A 381 0.91 -5.38 -9.68
N ASP A 382 0.92 -5.01 -8.41
CA ASP A 382 -0.22 -4.40 -7.74
C ASP A 382 -0.66 -3.09 -8.45
N PRO A 383 -1.96 -2.75 -8.38
CA PRO A 383 -2.48 -1.60 -9.10
C PRO A 383 -2.18 -0.25 -8.43
N MET A 384 -1.42 -0.18 -7.33
CA MET A 384 -1.24 1.07 -6.61
C MET A 384 -0.37 2.06 -7.41
N LEU A 385 -0.91 3.24 -7.67
CA LEU A 385 -0.26 4.30 -8.44
C LEU A 385 0.30 5.42 -7.55
N ALA A 386 -0.45 5.77 -6.51
CA ALA A 386 -0.11 6.83 -5.58
C ALA A 386 -0.87 6.67 -4.25
N LYS A 387 -0.42 7.41 -3.25
CA LYS A 387 -1.12 7.65 -2.00
C LYS A 387 -1.34 9.15 -1.88
N LEU A 388 -2.59 9.55 -1.71
CA LEU A 388 -2.95 10.94 -1.47
C LEU A 388 -3.22 11.10 0.02
N ILE A 389 -2.44 11.95 0.68
CA ILE A 389 -2.50 12.16 2.12
C ILE A 389 -2.80 13.61 2.41
N VAL A 390 -3.69 13.87 3.36
CA VAL A 390 -3.96 15.22 3.84
C VAL A 390 -3.94 15.26 5.34
N TRP A 391 -3.55 16.41 5.89
CA TRP A 391 -3.69 16.71 7.31
C TRP A 391 -4.64 17.88 7.52
N GLY A 392 -5.38 17.91 8.63
CA GLY A 392 -6.17 19.05 9.09
C GLY A 392 -6.16 19.18 10.63
N PRO A 393 -6.55 20.35 11.16
CA PRO A 393 -6.62 20.55 12.62
C PRO A 393 -7.71 19.70 13.29
N ASP A 394 -8.71 19.27 12.53
CA ASP A 394 -9.78 18.37 12.95
C ASP A 394 -10.19 17.47 11.78
N ARG A 395 -10.98 16.43 12.09
CA ARG A 395 -11.45 15.45 11.12
C ARG A 395 -12.26 16.07 9.98
N ALA A 396 -13.15 17.01 10.28
CA ALA A 396 -13.99 17.65 9.28
C ALA A 396 -13.16 18.44 8.25
N SER A 397 -12.14 19.16 8.73
CA SER A 397 -11.18 19.87 7.92
C SER A 397 -10.33 18.92 7.06
N ALA A 398 -9.90 17.78 7.60
CA ALA A 398 -9.20 16.75 6.84
C ALA A 398 -10.09 16.16 5.73
N ILE A 399 -11.35 15.83 6.02
CA ILE A 399 -12.32 15.35 5.03
C ILE A 399 -12.55 16.37 3.91
N ALA A 400 -12.77 17.64 4.26
CA ALA A 400 -12.96 18.72 3.28
C ALA A 400 -11.72 18.89 2.39
N ARG A 401 -10.52 18.82 2.99
CA ARG A 401 -9.25 18.91 2.27
C ARG A 401 -9.03 17.72 1.34
N MET A 402 -9.29 16.50 1.80
CA MET A 402 -9.19 15.28 0.99
C MET A 402 -10.16 15.33 -0.19
N THR A 403 -11.40 15.72 0.06
CA THR A 403 -12.43 15.89 -0.98
C THR A 403 -11.94 16.84 -2.08
N ARG A 404 -11.43 18.01 -1.70
CA ARG A 404 -10.87 18.99 -2.65
C ARG A 404 -9.66 18.44 -3.39
N ALA A 405 -8.73 17.78 -2.70
CA ALA A 405 -7.53 17.21 -3.32
C ALA A 405 -7.87 16.10 -4.33
N LEU A 406 -8.85 15.23 -4.03
CA LEU A 406 -9.35 14.21 -4.96
C LEU A 406 -10.03 14.83 -6.19
N GLN A 407 -10.79 15.92 -6.03
CA GLN A 407 -11.38 16.66 -7.16
C GLN A 407 -10.34 17.34 -8.05
N GLU A 408 -9.18 17.71 -7.50
CA GLU A 408 -8.06 18.28 -8.24
C GLU A 408 -7.21 17.22 -8.96
N LEU A 409 -7.18 15.98 -8.45
CA LEU A 409 -6.47 14.86 -9.05
C LEU A 409 -7.01 14.54 -10.44
N ASN A 410 -6.11 14.48 -11.42
CA ASN A 410 -6.44 14.04 -12.77
C ASN A 410 -5.42 13.00 -13.23
N VAL A 411 -5.88 11.76 -13.39
CA VAL A 411 -5.11 10.65 -13.95
C VAL A 411 -5.86 10.20 -15.20
N GLY A 412 -5.36 10.58 -16.37
CA GLY A 412 -5.97 10.26 -17.65
C GLY A 412 -5.34 9.02 -18.29
N GLY A 413 -6.14 8.17 -18.91
CA GLY A 413 -5.71 6.98 -19.63
C GLY A 413 -5.95 5.66 -18.91
N VAL A 414 -6.22 5.70 -17.60
CA VAL A 414 -6.68 4.57 -16.78
C VAL A 414 -7.78 5.04 -15.83
N SER A 415 -8.67 4.14 -15.42
CA SER A 415 -9.58 4.35 -14.29
C SER A 415 -8.81 4.31 -12.97
N THR A 416 -9.33 4.97 -11.94
CA THR A 416 -8.74 4.93 -10.60
C THR A 416 -9.80 4.73 -9.52
N GLY A 417 -9.35 4.32 -8.32
CA GLY A 417 -10.18 4.23 -7.12
C GLY A 417 -10.64 5.57 -6.53
N ALA A 418 -10.16 6.71 -7.04
CA ALA A 418 -10.47 8.05 -6.51
C ALA A 418 -11.98 8.37 -6.40
N PRO A 419 -12.86 7.99 -7.37
CA PRO A 419 -14.30 8.19 -7.25
C PRO A 419 -14.93 7.40 -6.08
N ALA A 420 -14.43 6.19 -5.78
CA ALA A 420 -14.91 5.41 -4.63
C ALA A 420 -14.56 6.11 -3.32
N ALA A 421 -13.36 6.68 -3.21
CA ALA A 421 -12.98 7.47 -2.05
C ALA A 421 -13.84 8.72 -1.90
N LEU A 422 -14.14 9.45 -2.99
CA LEU A 422 -15.09 10.57 -2.96
C LEU A 422 -16.48 10.14 -2.49
N ARG A 423 -16.97 8.99 -2.95
CA ARG A 423 -18.24 8.40 -2.49
C ARG A 423 -18.22 8.17 -0.98
N VAL A 424 -17.18 7.52 -0.46
CA VAL A 424 -16.99 7.29 0.98
C VAL A 424 -17.01 8.61 1.76
N LEU A 425 -16.22 9.61 1.37
CA LEU A 425 -16.11 10.88 2.09
C LEU A 425 -17.39 11.73 2.08
N SER A 426 -18.29 11.47 1.11
CA SER A 426 -19.58 12.14 0.99
C SER A 426 -20.63 11.60 1.97
N GLU A 427 -20.46 10.36 2.45
CA GLU A 427 -21.45 9.66 3.25
C GLU A 427 -21.58 10.19 4.68
N ALA A 428 -22.83 10.26 5.16
CA ALA A 428 -23.12 10.69 6.52
C ALA A 428 -22.48 9.75 7.55
N LYS A 429 -22.53 8.44 7.29
CA LYS A 429 -21.90 7.40 8.11
C LYS A 429 -20.39 7.58 8.25
N PHE A 430 -19.70 7.84 7.14
CA PHE A 430 -18.26 8.13 7.20
C PHE A 430 -17.99 9.39 8.02
N ARG A 431 -18.72 10.48 7.78
CA ARG A 431 -18.53 11.78 8.46
C ARG A 431 -18.84 11.75 9.96
N SER A 432 -19.84 10.98 10.38
CA SER A 432 -20.14 10.78 11.81
C SER A 432 -19.17 9.82 12.49
N GLY A 433 -18.41 9.05 11.71
CA GLY A 433 -17.56 7.99 12.24
C GLY A 433 -18.31 6.67 12.45
N ASP A 434 -19.56 6.51 12.01
CA ASP A 434 -20.40 5.31 12.19
C ASP A 434 -20.30 4.35 11.00
N TYR A 435 -19.24 3.55 10.96
CA TYR A 435 -18.97 2.57 9.91
C TYR A 435 -18.14 1.40 10.44
N ASP A 436 -18.03 0.35 9.65
CA ASP A 436 -17.28 -0.86 9.96
C ASP A 436 -16.56 -1.37 8.71
N THR A 437 -15.97 -2.55 8.81
CA THR A 437 -15.23 -3.20 7.71
C THR A 437 -16.06 -3.62 6.50
N HIS A 438 -17.39 -3.59 6.59
CA HIS A 438 -18.32 -3.88 5.50
C HIS A 438 -18.81 -2.62 4.77
N PHE A 439 -18.48 -1.43 5.29
CA PHE A 439 -19.06 -0.17 4.82
C PHE A 439 -18.84 0.07 3.32
N LEU A 440 -17.61 -0.07 2.81
CA LEU A 440 -17.32 0.18 1.40
C LEU A 440 -18.08 -0.78 0.46
N GLU A 441 -18.25 -2.03 0.87
CA GLU A 441 -18.99 -3.04 0.10
C GLU A 441 -20.51 -2.79 0.09
N SER A 442 -21.02 -2.02 1.06
CA SER A 442 -22.43 -1.64 1.13
C SER A 442 -22.82 -0.47 0.21
N LEU A 443 -21.84 0.23 -0.35
CA LEU A 443 -22.06 1.42 -1.17
C LEU A 443 -22.27 1.07 -2.65
N ASP A 444 -23.24 1.74 -3.28
CA ASP A 444 -23.42 1.70 -4.72
C ASP A 444 -22.43 2.67 -5.40
N MET A 445 -21.47 2.11 -6.14
CA MET A 445 -20.45 2.88 -6.86
C MET A 445 -20.97 3.51 -8.16
N SER A 446 -22.17 3.15 -8.63
CA SER A 446 -22.76 3.71 -9.85
C SER A 446 -23.38 5.09 -9.66
N GLU A 447 -23.55 5.52 -8.41
CA GLU A 447 -24.16 6.80 -8.04
C GLU A 447 -23.24 7.98 -8.38
N ASP A 448 -23.78 9.00 -9.06
CA ASP A 448 -23.05 10.19 -9.47
C ASP A 448 -22.90 11.20 -8.33
N VAL A 449 -21.86 10.98 -7.52
CA VAL A 449 -21.54 11.81 -6.33
C VAL A 449 -21.31 13.28 -6.67
N LEU A 450 -20.75 13.57 -7.84
CA LEU A 450 -20.43 14.95 -8.25
C LEU A 450 -21.60 15.61 -9.00
N GLY A 451 -22.63 14.86 -9.37
CA GLY A 451 -23.72 15.33 -10.23
C GLY A 451 -23.25 15.77 -11.61
N LEU A 452 -22.08 15.29 -12.06
CA LEU A 452 -21.41 15.75 -13.27
C LEU A 452 -21.74 14.91 -14.50
N SER A 453 -22.52 13.84 -14.40
CA SER A 453 -22.84 12.94 -15.52
C SER A 453 -23.47 13.69 -16.69
N GLY A 454 -24.39 14.62 -16.41
CA GLY A 454 -24.99 15.48 -17.44
C GLY A 454 -23.98 16.39 -18.12
N VAL A 455 -23.05 16.96 -17.35
CA VAL A 455 -21.97 17.82 -17.88
C VAL A 455 -20.97 16.99 -18.68
N ALA A 456 -20.56 15.83 -18.17
CA ALA A 456 -19.65 14.90 -18.83
C ALA A 456 -20.24 14.41 -20.15
N ALA A 457 -21.54 14.06 -20.19
CA ALA A 457 -22.25 13.70 -21.41
C ALA A 457 -22.30 14.86 -22.43
N ALA A 458 -22.54 16.09 -21.97
CA ALA A 458 -22.52 17.28 -22.82
C ALA A 458 -21.11 17.54 -23.39
N VAL A 459 -20.08 17.50 -22.54
CA VAL A 459 -18.67 17.68 -22.95
C VAL A 459 -18.23 16.58 -23.92
N ALA A 460 -18.59 15.31 -23.66
CA ALA A 460 -18.29 14.19 -24.53
C ALA A 460 -18.97 14.35 -25.90
N THR A 461 -20.24 14.79 -25.91
CA THR A 461 -20.97 15.12 -27.15
C THR A 461 -20.28 16.23 -27.94
N VAL A 462 -19.92 17.34 -27.28
CA VAL A 462 -19.22 18.46 -27.92
C VAL A 462 -17.85 18.02 -28.45
N HIS A 463 -17.08 17.25 -27.68
CA HIS A 463 -15.79 16.72 -28.10
C HIS A 463 -15.92 15.78 -29.30
N ARG A 464 -16.88 14.85 -29.28
CA ARG A 464 -17.18 13.97 -30.43
C ARG A 464 -17.58 14.78 -31.66
N TRP A 465 -18.40 15.81 -31.51
CA TRP A 465 -18.76 16.71 -32.61
C TRP A 465 -17.54 17.47 -33.15
N GLN A 466 -16.66 17.97 -32.28
CA GLN A 466 -15.42 18.63 -32.71
C GLN A 466 -14.48 17.68 -33.45
N LEU A 467 -14.32 16.44 -32.98
CA LEU A 467 -13.54 15.42 -33.67
C LEU A 467 -14.14 15.07 -35.03
N ALA A 468 -15.45 14.81 -35.09
CA ALA A 468 -16.16 14.53 -36.33
C ALA A 468 -16.03 15.69 -37.33
N ARG A 469 -16.15 16.94 -36.85
CA ARG A 469 -15.99 18.15 -37.67
C ARG A 469 -14.55 18.32 -38.15
N ARG A 470 -13.54 18.05 -37.32
CA ARG A 470 -12.12 18.05 -37.73
C ARG A 470 -11.84 16.98 -38.78
N SER A 471 -12.39 15.77 -38.62
CA SER A 471 -12.27 14.70 -39.61
C SER A 471 -12.99 15.04 -40.92
N ALA A 472 -14.17 15.66 -40.86
CA ALA A 472 -14.91 16.11 -42.04
C ALA A 472 -14.23 17.28 -42.77
N LEU A 473 -13.50 18.13 -42.04
CA LEU A 473 -12.69 19.23 -42.59
C LEU A 473 -11.27 18.79 -42.95
N ALA A 474 -10.87 17.55 -42.64
CA ALA A 474 -9.59 17.03 -43.04
C ALA A 474 -9.56 16.95 -44.57
N PRO A 475 -8.59 17.57 -45.26
CA PRO A 475 -8.58 17.58 -46.71
C PRO A 475 -8.51 16.14 -47.23
N THR A 476 -9.50 15.74 -48.03
CA THR A 476 -9.43 14.51 -48.82
C THR A 476 -8.10 14.50 -49.58
N ALA A 477 -7.32 13.43 -49.42
CA ALA A 477 -5.97 13.28 -49.98
C ALA A 477 -5.90 13.45 -51.52
N GLY A 478 -7.04 13.55 -52.23
CA GLY A 478 -7.13 13.65 -53.68
C GLY A 478 -6.91 15.02 -54.34
N ARG A 479 -6.46 16.08 -53.63
CA ARG A 479 -6.21 17.39 -54.28
C ARG A 479 -4.89 18.07 -53.95
N ARG A 480 -4.02 17.48 -53.12
CA ARG A 480 -2.71 18.07 -52.82
C ARG A 480 -1.64 17.79 -53.88
N GLU A 481 -1.79 16.76 -54.72
CA GLU A 481 -0.76 16.38 -55.70
C GLU A 481 -0.49 17.45 -56.77
N ALA A 482 -1.47 18.27 -57.16
CA ALA A 482 -1.28 19.27 -58.21
C ALA A 482 -0.47 20.51 -57.75
N TRP A 483 -0.54 20.87 -56.46
CA TRP A 483 0.20 22.02 -55.92
C TRP A 483 1.56 21.63 -55.32
N THR A 484 1.68 20.46 -54.69
CA THR A 484 2.98 20.00 -54.16
C THR A 484 3.95 19.56 -55.26
N ASN A 485 3.49 19.05 -56.42
CA ASN A 485 4.38 18.73 -57.53
C ASN A 485 4.92 19.96 -58.28
N ARG A 486 4.22 21.10 -58.27
CA ARG A 486 4.75 22.35 -58.85
C ARG A 486 5.82 22.99 -57.96
N ALA A 487 5.67 22.91 -56.64
CA ALA A 487 6.65 23.48 -55.70
C ALA A 487 7.95 22.66 -55.60
N ARG A 488 7.92 21.34 -55.87
CA ARG A 488 9.12 20.48 -55.84
C ARG A 488 10.03 20.60 -57.07
N ILE A 489 9.55 21.12 -58.19
CA ILE A 489 10.36 21.29 -59.41
C ILE A 489 11.10 22.64 -59.44
N GLN A 490 10.64 23.65 -58.67
CA GLN A 490 11.29 24.97 -58.64
C GLN A 490 12.36 25.16 -57.54
N HIS A 491 12.48 24.24 -56.56
CA HIS A 491 13.43 24.39 -55.45
C HIS A 491 14.67 23.48 -55.48
N THR A 492 14.89 22.69 -56.54
CA THR A 492 16.09 21.85 -56.70
C THR A 492 17.26 22.54 -57.44
N ARG A 493 17.27 23.87 -57.53
CA ARG A 493 18.47 24.63 -57.92
C ARG A 493 18.86 25.63 -56.84
N TYR A 494 19.72 25.18 -55.93
CA TYR A 494 20.63 26.07 -55.22
C TYR A 494 22.07 25.62 -55.52
N PRO A 495 22.95 26.53 -55.97
CA PRO A 495 24.34 26.22 -56.28
C PRO A 495 25.14 26.05 -54.97
N LEU A 496 25.94 24.99 -54.91
CA LEU A 496 26.91 24.75 -53.83
C LEU A 496 28.05 25.79 -53.92
N PRO A 497 28.44 26.46 -52.82
CA PRO A 497 29.72 27.16 -52.77
C PRO A 497 30.83 26.14 -52.53
N SER A 498 31.76 26.04 -53.47
CA SER A 498 33.01 25.31 -53.37
C SER A 498 33.93 25.95 -52.33
N SER A 499 34.27 25.24 -51.26
CA SER A 499 35.43 25.57 -50.42
C SER A 499 36.58 24.62 -50.77
N SER A 500 37.52 25.09 -51.58
CA SER A 500 38.85 24.49 -51.73
C SER A 500 39.82 25.17 -50.75
N PRO A 501 40.74 24.43 -50.12
CA PRO A 501 41.79 25.01 -49.28
C PRO A 501 42.96 25.47 -50.18
N GLY A 502 43.17 26.79 -50.25
CA GLY A 502 44.35 27.37 -50.88
C GLY A 502 45.45 27.56 -49.85
N ALA A 503 46.40 26.64 -49.82
CA ALA A 503 47.76 26.91 -49.35
C ALA A 503 48.66 26.85 -50.58
N GLU A 504 49.32 27.95 -50.92
CA GLU A 504 50.49 27.95 -51.78
C GLU A 504 51.58 28.90 -51.25
N PRO A 505 52.85 28.67 -51.63
CA PRO A 505 54.03 29.13 -50.92
C PRO A 505 54.79 30.28 -51.61
N GLY A 506 55.60 31.03 -50.83
CA GLY A 506 56.89 31.57 -51.27
C GLY A 506 56.97 32.95 -51.94
N GLY A 507 57.63 33.91 -51.25
CA GLY A 507 58.83 34.59 -51.76
C GLY A 507 58.75 36.00 -52.39
N ASN A 508 59.59 36.90 -51.87
CA ASN A 508 60.17 38.15 -52.42
C ASN A 508 59.32 39.43 -52.54
N GLN A 509 59.50 40.38 -51.61
CA GLN A 509 60.45 41.51 -51.72
C GLN A 509 60.66 42.17 -50.35
#